data_AF-A0A168MJC1-F1
#
_entry.id   AF-A0A168MJC1-F1
#
_cell.length_a   1.000
_cell.length_b   1.000
_cell.length_c   1.000
_cell.angle_alpha   90.00
_cell.angle_beta   90.00
_cell.angle_gamma   90.00
#
_symmetry.space_group_name_H-M   'P 1'
#
loop_
_entity.id
_entity.type
_entity.pdbx_description
1 polymer ?
#
loop_
_entity_poly.entity_id
_entity_poly.type
_entity_poly.pdbx_seq_one_letter_code
_entity_poly.pdbx_strand_id
1 'polypeptide(L)'
;MNQELFSVKTAHLERQTEGKVFGRKVTGVYKPSLIKEAVSVSHSILPLVRQQPGFIGVFLFVKPTGENFSISVWEKEDDSEFNIEYGWWMDQSQKV
;
A
#
# COMPACT_ATOMS: atom_id res chain seq x y z
N MET A 1 -5.79 -3.59 -15.41
CA MET A 1 -6.69 -2.71 -14.62
C MET A 1 -6.70 -1.31 -15.22
N ASN A 2 -7.88 -0.76 -15.55
CA ASN A 2 -8.05 0.60 -16.05
C ASN A 2 -7.58 1.63 -15.01
N GLN A 3 -6.99 2.75 -15.47
CA GLN A 3 -6.54 3.90 -14.66
C GLN A 3 -7.64 4.55 -13.77
N GLU A 4 -8.87 4.04 -13.76
CA GLU A 4 -9.99 4.58 -12.98
C GLU A 4 -10.17 3.98 -11.57
N LEU A 5 -9.28 3.09 -11.13
CA LEU A 5 -9.50 2.30 -9.90
C LEU A 5 -9.12 3.02 -8.59
N PHE A 6 -8.32 4.09 -8.65
CA PHE A 6 -7.80 4.79 -7.48
C PHE A 6 -7.44 6.23 -7.83
N SER A 7 -7.83 7.18 -6.97
CA SER A 7 -7.10 8.45 -6.86
C SER A 7 -6.23 8.36 -5.62
N VAL A 8 -4.91 8.26 -5.79
CA VAL A 8 -3.96 8.36 -4.67
C VAL A 8 -3.85 9.85 -4.37
N LYS A 9 -4.48 10.31 -3.29
CA LYS A 9 -4.50 11.74 -2.99
C LYS A 9 -3.23 12.19 -2.26
N THR A 10 -2.59 11.35 -1.45
CA THR A 10 -1.29 11.68 -0.85
C THR A 10 -0.66 10.46 -0.17
N ALA A 11 0.63 10.22 -0.39
CA ALA A 11 1.45 9.42 0.53
C ALA A 11 1.97 10.36 1.61
N HIS A 12 1.64 10.12 2.87
CA HIS A 12 2.22 10.84 4.01
C HIS A 12 3.17 9.90 4.73
N LEU A 13 4.44 10.30 4.85
CA LEU A 13 5.43 9.61 5.67
C LEU A 13 5.32 10.20 7.09
N GLU A 14 4.85 9.41 8.04
CA GLU A 14 4.81 9.80 9.46
C GLU A 14 5.90 9.03 10.20
N ARG A 15 6.95 9.74 10.62
CA ARG A 15 8.07 9.19 11.41
C ARG A 15 7.62 9.03 12.87
N GLN A 16 7.55 7.80 13.38
CA GLN A 16 7.45 7.54 14.82
C GLN A 16 8.71 6.84 15.29
N THR A 17 9.46 7.49 16.19
CA THR A 17 10.73 6.96 16.73
C THR A 17 10.57 6.52 18.17
N GLU A 18 10.02 5.34 18.38
CA GLU A 18 10.37 4.47 19.52
C GLU A 18 10.72 3.10 18.94
N GLY A 19 12.02 2.84 18.76
CA GLY A 19 12.53 1.79 17.87
C GLY A 19 12.65 2.30 16.43
N LYS A 20 13.76 1.99 15.76
CA LYS A 20 14.10 2.55 14.43
C LYS A 20 13.28 1.87 13.31
N VAL A 21 11.99 2.15 13.23
CA VAL A 21 11.13 1.65 12.14
C VAL A 21 10.43 2.80 11.45
N PHE A 22 10.15 2.63 10.16
CA PHE A 22 9.58 3.64 9.28
C PHE A 22 8.17 3.24 8.87
N GLY A 23 7.20 4.10 9.18
CA GLY A 23 5.81 3.93 8.78
C GLY A 23 5.51 4.72 7.51
N ARG A 24 5.01 4.05 6.49
CA ARG A 24 4.48 4.69 5.28
C ARG A 24 2.97 4.56 5.25
N LYS A 25 2.29 5.71 5.22
CA LYS A 25 0.84 5.80 5.08
C LYS A 25 0.47 6.18 3.66
N VAL A 26 -0.36 5.36 3.03
CA VAL A 26 -0.98 5.66 1.74
C VAL A 26 -2.46 5.84 1.98
N THR A 27 -3.05 6.91 1.47
CA THR A 27 -4.50 7.12 1.48
C THR A 27 -5.03 7.10 0.06
N GLY A 28 -6.25 6.61 -0.10
CA GLY A 28 -6.91 6.52 -1.39
C GLY A 28 -8.41 6.40 -1.25
N VAL A 29 -9.07 6.34 -2.40
CA VAL A 29 -10.51 6.06 -2.49
C VAL A 29 -10.72 5.03 -3.58
N TYR A 30 -11.29 3.88 -3.22
CA TYR A 30 -11.78 2.88 -4.16
C TYR A 30 -13.22 3.21 -4.57
N LYS A 31 -13.64 2.83 -5.77
CA LYS A 31 -15.08 2.79 -6.09
C LYS A 31 -15.75 1.76 -5.17
N PRO A 32 -16.89 2.04 -4.53
CA PRO A 32 -17.53 1.10 -3.59
C PRO A 32 -17.80 -0.29 -4.19
N SER A 33 -18.17 -0.34 -5.46
CA SER A 33 -18.40 -1.60 -6.20
C SER A 33 -17.14 -2.46 -6.38
N LEU A 34 -15.95 -1.89 -6.20
CA LEU A 34 -14.65 -2.52 -6.45
C LEU A 34 -13.88 -2.83 -5.17
N ILE A 35 -14.43 -2.55 -3.98
CA ILE A 35 -13.76 -2.78 -2.69
C ILE A 35 -13.31 -4.24 -2.54
N LYS A 36 -14.19 -5.20 -2.85
CA LYS A 36 -13.88 -6.64 -2.71
C LYS A 36 -12.73 -7.06 -3.62
N GLU A 37 -12.73 -6.56 -4.86
CA GLU A 37 -11.67 -6.83 -5.84
C GLU A 37 -10.35 -6.20 -5.37
N ALA A 38 -10.36 -4.94 -4.94
CA ALA A 38 -9.16 -4.25 -4.44
C ALA A 38 -8.52 -4.94 -3.22
N VAL A 39 -9.35 -5.44 -2.30
CA VAL A 39 -8.86 -6.23 -1.14
C VAL A 39 -8.30 -7.58 -1.60
N SER A 40 -8.95 -8.25 -2.55
CA SER A 40 -8.46 -9.52 -3.12
C SER A 40 -7.10 -9.35 -3.81
N VAL A 41 -6.94 -8.31 -4.63
CA VAL A 41 -5.66 -7.96 -5.26
C VAL A 41 -4.60 -7.69 -4.20
N SER A 42 -4.91 -6.90 -3.17
CA SER A 42 -4.00 -6.62 -2.06
C SER A 42 -3.54 -7.89 -1.33
N HIS A 43 -4.42 -8.87 -1.13
CA HIS A 43 -4.05 -10.17 -0.56
C HIS A 43 -3.14 -10.98 -1.48
N SER A 44 -3.36 -10.94 -2.79
CA SER A 44 -2.57 -11.71 -3.76
C SER A 44 -1.12 -11.23 -3.88
N ILE A 45 -0.87 -9.93 -3.70
CA ILE A 45 0.46 -9.32 -3.81
C ILE A 45 1.21 -9.26 -2.46
N LEU A 46 0.50 -9.43 -1.35
CA LEU A 46 1.10 -9.40 -0.01
C LEU A 46 2.26 -10.40 0.18
N PRO A 47 2.23 -11.64 -0.35
CA PRO A 47 3.36 -12.56 -0.28
C PRO A 47 4.62 -12.05 -0.99
N LEU A 48 4.47 -11.26 -2.07
CA LEU A 48 5.60 -10.66 -2.78
C LEU A 48 6.20 -9.50 -2.00
N VAL A 49 5.36 -8.68 -1.38
CA VAL A 49 5.77 -7.54 -0.56
C VAL A 49 6.53 -8.01 0.67
N ARG A 50 6.09 -9.11 1.29
CA ARG A 50 6.76 -9.75 2.43
C ARG A 50 8.19 -10.23 2.13
N GLN A 51 8.54 -10.42 0.86
CA GLN A 51 9.88 -10.82 0.45
C GLN A 51 10.80 -9.63 0.22
N GLN A 52 10.27 -8.40 0.25
CA GLN A 52 11.09 -7.20 0.05
C GLN A 52 11.99 -6.98 1.28
N PRO A 53 13.27 -6.61 1.07
CA PRO A 53 14.17 -6.24 2.15
C PRO A 53 13.57 -5.17 3.06
N GLY A 54 13.76 -5.32 4.36
CA GLY A 54 13.30 -4.35 5.35
C GLY A 54 11.79 -4.33 5.61
N PHE A 55 10.96 -5.14 4.92
CA PHE A 55 9.53 -5.19 5.21
C PHE A 55 9.23 -5.83 6.56
N ILE A 56 8.49 -5.12 7.42
CA ILE A 56 8.08 -5.60 8.75
C ILE A 56 6.61 -6.00 8.77
N GLY A 57 5.74 -5.20 8.13
CA GLY A 57 4.31 -5.46 8.13
C GLY A 57 3.49 -4.43 7.39
N VAL A 58 2.21 -4.74 7.19
CA VAL A 58 1.25 -3.81 6.59
C VAL A 58 -0.13 -4.00 7.20
N PHE A 59 -0.82 -2.88 7.41
CA PHE A 59 -2.23 -2.82 7.75
C PHE A 59 -2.97 -2.13 6.61
N LEU A 60 -4.12 -2.68 6.20
CA LEU A 60 -5.01 -2.10 5.21
C LEU A 60 -6.37 -1.86 5.85
N PHE A 61 -6.87 -0.64 5.75
CA PHE A 61 -8.18 -0.24 6.24
C PHE A 61 -9.00 0.30 5.09
N VAL A 62 -10.22 -0.23 4.92
CA VAL A 62 -11.14 0.20 3.86
C VAL A 62 -12.51 0.43 4.47
N LYS A 63 -13.06 1.63 4.33
CA LYS A 63 -14.44 1.92 4.70
C LYS A 63 -15.40 1.40 3.61
N PRO A 64 -16.65 1.07 3.96
CA PRO A 64 -17.68 0.70 2.98
C PRO A 64 -17.93 1.77 1.90
N THR A 65 -17.63 3.05 2.21
CA THR A 65 -17.72 4.19 1.29
C THR A 65 -16.56 4.27 0.29
N GLY A 66 -15.55 3.39 0.40
CA GLY A 66 -14.40 3.32 -0.49
C GLY A 66 -13.16 4.07 0.00
N GLU A 67 -13.30 4.99 0.96
CA GLU A 67 -12.16 5.65 1.62
C GLU A 67 -11.26 4.59 2.25
N ASN A 68 -9.97 4.64 1.93
CA ASN A 68 -9.01 3.67 2.44
C ASN A 68 -7.70 4.33 2.85
N PHE A 69 -7.01 3.62 3.74
CA PHE A 69 -5.60 3.87 3.97
C PHE A 69 -4.87 2.57 4.29
N SER A 70 -3.59 2.54 3.97
CA SER A 70 -2.68 1.47 4.37
C SER A 70 -1.48 2.05 5.11
N ILE A 71 -1.02 1.35 6.14
CA ILE A 71 0.24 1.66 6.83
C ILE A 71 1.16 0.46 6.63
N SER A 72 2.27 0.66 5.93
CA SER A 72 3.36 -0.32 5.83
C SER A 72 4.52 0.09 6.72
N VAL A 73 5.14 -0.87 7.40
CA VAL A 73 6.23 -0.67 8.35
C VAL A 73 7.50 -1.30 7.79
N TRP A 74 8.60 -0.55 7.87
CA TRP A 74 9.89 -0.88 7.27
C TRP A 74 11.05 -0.66 8.23
N GLU A 75 12.17 -1.35 8.03
CA GLU A 75 13.41 -1.13 8.80
C GLU A 75 14.08 0.20 8.44
N LYS A 76 14.01 0.61 7.17
CA LYS A 76 14.59 1.87 6.65
C LYS A 76 13.59 2.61 5.77
N GLU A 77 13.80 3.92 5.64
CA GLU A 77 12.98 4.78 4.79
C GLU A 77 13.09 4.40 3.31
N ASP A 78 14.33 4.24 2.82
CA ASP A 78 14.66 3.90 1.42
C ASP A 78 14.01 2.58 0.96
N ASP A 79 13.88 1.60 1.85
CA ASP A 79 13.22 0.31 1.55
C ASP A 79 11.74 0.51 1.17
N SER A 80 11.11 1.56 1.71
CA SER A 80 9.72 1.91 1.41
C SER A 80 9.55 2.74 0.12
N GLU A 81 10.57 3.50 -0.27
CA GLU A 81 10.55 4.40 -1.43
C GLU A 81 10.60 3.65 -2.77
N PHE A 82 11.28 2.50 -2.82
CA PHE A 82 11.31 1.61 -3.99
C PHE A 82 9.89 1.26 -4.50
N ASN A 83 8.91 1.14 -3.59
CA ASN A 83 7.52 0.84 -3.94
C ASN A 83 6.78 2.04 -4.57
N ILE A 84 7.23 3.27 -4.31
CA ILE A 84 6.63 4.51 -4.83
C ILE A 84 7.24 4.86 -6.19
N GLU A 85 8.57 4.90 -6.24
CA GLU A 85 9.31 5.48 -7.37
C GLU A 85 9.14 4.68 -8.66
N TYR A 86 8.99 3.35 -8.54
CA TYR A 86 8.92 2.46 -9.70
C TYR A 86 7.52 1.96 -10.03
N GLY A 87 6.48 2.41 -9.32
CA GLY A 87 5.12 1.90 -9.54
C GLY A 87 4.99 0.39 -9.32
N TRP A 88 5.91 -0.24 -8.58
CA TRP A 88 5.98 -1.70 -8.45
C TRP A 88 4.65 -2.30 -7.96
N TRP A 89 4.00 -1.64 -7.00
CA TRP A 89 2.68 -2.06 -6.51
C TRP A 89 1.61 -2.03 -7.62
N MET A 90 1.66 -1.01 -8.48
CA MET A 90 0.77 -0.86 -9.62
C MET A 90 1.04 -1.94 -10.67
N ASP A 91 2.29 -2.29 -10.91
CA ASP A 91 2.69 -3.34 -11.85
C ASP A 91 2.28 -4.72 -11.37
N GLN A 92 2.49 -5.05 -10.09
CA GLN A 92 2.08 -6.37 -9.56
C GLN A 92 0.56 -6.52 -9.56
N SER A 93 -0.18 -5.45 -9.26
CA SER A 93 -1.64 -5.45 -9.26
C SER A 93 -2.26 -5.64 -10.65
N GLN A 94 -1.50 -5.43 -11.72
CA GLN A 94 -1.96 -5.65 -13.11
C GLN A 94 -1.70 -7.08 -13.61
N LYS A 95 -0.88 -7.86 -12.92
CA LYS A 95 -0.48 -9.23 -13.32
C LYS A 95 -1.39 -10.31 -12.75
N VAL A 96 -2.30 -9.94 -11.86
CA VAL A 96 -3.32 -10.79 -11.24
C VAL A 96 -4.69 -10.50 -11.84
#